data_AF-R7LRX5-F1
#
_entry.id   AF-R7LRX5-F1
#
_cell.length_a   1.000
_cell.length_b   1.000
_cell.length_c   1.000
_cell.angle_alpha   90.00
_cell.angle_beta   90.00
_cell.angle_gamma   90.00
#
_symmetry.space_group_name_H-M   'P 1'
#
loop_
_entity.id
_entity.type
_entity.pdbx_description
1 polymer ?
#
loop_
_entity_poly.entity_id
_entity_poly.type
_entity_poly.pdbx_seq_one_letter_code
_entity_poly.pdbx_strand_id
1 'polypeptide(L)'
;MKKTVKVLTVLLLAIILITFATNVLAADGPIKPSDINESYGDAGDLTTKAGQIMGMIRNIAAIAAVIIIMILGVKYMLGSVEEKADYKKSFIPLIIGIILVVAAASIATFIFNMAE
;
A
#
# COMPACT_ATOMS: atom_id res chain seq x y z
N MET A 1 35.35 27.76 -36.66
CA MET A 1 34.29 27.65 -35.62
C MET A 1 34.37 28.86 -34.70
N LYS A 2 33.29 29.64 -34.56
CA LYS A 2 33.24 30.79 -33.62
C LYS A 2 33.66 30.31 -32.22
N LYS A 3 34.40 31.11 -31.45
CA LYS A 3 34.99 30.70 -30.15
C LYS A 3 33.95 30.04 -29.22
N THR A 4 32.73 30.57 -29.21
CA THR A 4 31.58 30.01 -28.49
C THR A 4 31.22 28.58 -28.89
N VAL A 5 31.24 28.28 -30.19
CA VAL A 5 30.94 26.92 -30.69
C VAL A 5 32.04 25.95 -30.26
N LYS A 6 33.32 26.34 -30.33
CA LYS A 6 34.43 25.49 -29.87
C LYS A 6 34.32 25.16 -28.38
N VAL A 7 34.00 26.15 -27.55
CA VAL A 7 33.83 25.95 -26.10
C VAL A 7 32.66 24.98 -25.83
N LEU A 8 31.54 25.14 -26.55
CA LEU A 8 30.39 24.26 -26.41
C LEU A 8 30.71 22.80 -26.81
N THR A 9 31.47 22.59 -27.90
CA THR A 9 31.86 21.25 -28.36
C THR A 9 32.81 20.56 -27.39
N VAL A 10 33.76 21.31 -26.82
CA VAL A 10 34.70 20.78 -25.81
C VAL A 10 33.95 20.38 -24.53
N LEU A 11 32.96 21.17 -24.12
CA LEU A 11 32.17 20.89 -22.94
C LEU A 11 31.27 19.65 -23.11
N LEU A 12 30.68 19.47 -24.30
CA LEU A 12 29.93 18.25 -24.65
C LEU A 12 30.82 17.00 -24.65
N LEU A 13 32.04 17.09 -25.20
CA LEU A 13 33.01 16.00 -25.16
C LEU A 13 33.43 15.63 -23.73
N ALA A 14 33.60 16.62 -22.85
CA ALA A 14 33.94 16.39 -21.46
C ALA A 14 32.84 15.63 -20.70
N ILE A 15 31.56 15.98 -20.91
CA ILE A 15 30.42 15.29 -20.29
C ILE A 15 30.38 13.82 -20.74
N ILE A 16 30.57 13.56 -22.03
CA ILE A 16 30.60 12.18 -22.57
C ILE A 16 31.73 11.38 -21.91
N LEU A 17 32.93 11.94 -21.79
CA LEU A 17 34.05 11.25 -21.13
C LEU A 17 33.78 10.92 -19.65
N ILE A 18 33.07 11.79 -18.92
CA ILE A 18 32.71 11.53 -17.52
C ILE A 18 31.73 10.35 -17.40
N THR A 19 30.82 10.17 -18.37
CA THR A 19 29.87 9.04 -18.33
C THR A 19 30.55 7.67 -18.47
N PHE A 20 31.66 7.58 -19.23
CA PHE A 20 32.45 6.35 -19.36
C PHE A 20 33.32 6.03 -18.13
N ALA A 21 33.58 7.00 -17.26
CA ALA A 21 34.39 6.82 -16.05
C ALA A 21 33.56 6.32 -14.85
N THR A 22 32.24 6.17 -14.99
CA THR A 22 31.41 5.58 -13.92
C THR A 22 31.62 4.08 -13.88
N ASN A 23 31.98 3.54 -12.69
CA ASN A 23 32.08 2.10 -12.49
C ASN A 23 30.67 1.50 -12.64
N VAL A 24 30.47 0.66 -13.66
CA VAL A 24 29.27 -0.17 -13.75
C VAL A 24 29.35 -1.20 -12.62
N LEU A 25 28.32 -1.27 -11.78
CA LEU A 25 28.14 -2.31 -10.74
C LEU A 25 27.85 -3.69 -11.37
N ALA A 26 28.58 -4.06 -12.42
CA ALA A 26 28.54 -5.40 -12.99
C ALA A 26 29.41 -6.28 -12.09
N ALA A 27 28.82 -7.37 -11.60
CA ALA A 27 29.51 -8.38 -10.82
C ALA A 27 30.83 -8.80 -11.49
N ASP A 28 31.82 -9.17 -10.67
CA ASP A 28 33.17 -9.52 -11.09
C ASP A 28 33.16 -10.86 -11.87
N GLY A 29 32.82 -10.80 -13.16
CA GLY A 29 32.78 -11.95 -14.08
C GLY A 29 31.54 -12.04 -14.98
N PRO A 30 31.53 -12.93 -15.99
CA PRO A 30 30.36 -13.16 -16.83
C PRO A 30 29.22 -13.71 -15.96
N ILE A 31 28.14 -12.94 -15.82
CA ILE A 31 26.95 -13.31 -15.05
C ILE A 31 26.39 -14.62 -15.62
N LYS A 32 26.50 -15.71 -14.86
CA LYS A 32 25.84 -16.96 -15.20
C LYS A 32 24.36 -16.85 -14.80
N PRO A 33 23.42 -17.52 -15.48
CA PRO A 33 22.03 -17.55 -15.05
C PRO A 33 21.84 -18.03 -13.59
N SER A 34 22.78 -18.83 -13.08
CA SER A 34 22.85 -19.28 -11.68
C SER A 34 23.22 -18.18 -10.67
N ASP A 35 23.81 -17.08 -11.14
CA ASP A 35 24.25 -15.96 -10.31
C ASP A 35 23.14 -14.90 -10.19
N ILE A 36 22.02 -15.08 -10.91
CA ILE A 36 20.78 -14.34 -10.71
C ILE A 36 20.10 -14.94 -9.48
N ASN A 37 20.62 -14.60 -8.29
CA ASN A 37 19.84 -14.74 -7.08
C ASN A 37 18.73 -13.69 -7.15
N GLU A 38 17.51 -14.18 -7.26
CA GLU A 38 16.31 -13.39 -7.09
C GLU A 38 16.30 -12.88 -5.65
N SER A 39 16.83 -11.66 -5.48
CA SER A 39 16.68 -10.88 -4.26
C SER A 39 15.22 -10.45 -4.18
N TYR A 40 14.38 -11.39 -3.76
CA TYR A 40 13.13 -11.04 -3.12
C TYR A 40 13.54 -10.24 -1.88
N GLY A 41 13.46 -8.91 -1.97
CA GLY A 41 13.75 -8.04 -0.84
C GLY A 41 13.04 -8.57 0.39
N ASP A 42 13.75 -8.55 1.52
CA ASP A 42 13.35 -9.16 2.80
C ASP A 42 11.82 -9.12 3.00
N ALA A 43 11.17 -10.29 2.92
CA ALA A 43 9.73 -10.41 3.08
C ALA A 43 9.26 -9.87 4.44
N GLY A 44 10.16 -9.81 5.44
CA GLY A 44 9.91 -9.22 6.75
C GLY A 44 9.53 -7.74 6.70
N ASP A 45 10.11 -6.95 5.79
CA ASP A 45 9.83 -5.52 5.70
C ASP A 45 8.44 -5.26 5.07
N LEU A 46 8.04 -6.10 4.10
CA LEU A 46 6.70 -6.08 3.51
C LEU A 46 5.62 -6.53 4.50
N THR A 47 5.85 -7.61 5.25
CA THR A 47 4.92 -8.08 6.28
C THR A 47 4.76 -7.06 7.41
N THR A 48 5.85 -6.41 7.82
CA THR A 48 5.82 -5.35 8.84
C THR A 48 5.04 -4.12 8.35
N LYS A 49 5.30 -3.66 7.12
CA LYS A 49 4.58 -2.51 6.52
C LYS A 49 3.11 -2.85 6.29
N ALA A 50 2.79 -4.05 5.80
CA ALA A 50 1.42 -4.52 5.61
C ALA A 50 0.66 -4.63 6.94
N GLY A 51 1.29 -5.14 7.99
CA GLY A 51 0.73 -5.20 9.34
C GLY A 51 0.43 -3.81 9.91
N GLN A 52 1.32 -2.84 9.73
CA GLN A 52 1.11 -1.45 10.14
C GLN A 52 -0.05 -0.79 9.39
N ILE A 53 -0.12 -0.96 8.06
CA ILE A 53 -1.21 -0.42 7.22
C ILE A 53 -2.55 -1.06 7.62
N MET A 54 -2.58 -2.38 7.77
CA MET A 54 -3.79 -3.10 8.16
C MET A 54 -4.27 -2.70 9.56
N GLY A 55 -3.35 -2.53 10.51
CA GLY A 55 -3.67 -2.02 11.85
C GLY A 55 -4.26 -0.61 11.84
N MET A 56 -3.69 0.30 11.04
CA MET A 56 -4.20 1.66 10.90
C MET A 56 -5.62 1.69 10.31
N ILE A 57 -5.85 0.94 9.22
CA ILE A 57 -7.17 0.84 8.59
C ILE A 57 -8.19 0.27 9.58
N ARG A 58 -7.82 -0.77 10.34
CA ARG A 58 -8.71 -1.42 11.30
C ARG A 58 -9.11 -0.49 12.44
N ASN A 59 -8.18 0.31 12.96
CA ASN A 59 -8.48 1.31 13.99
C ASN A 59 -9.40 2.41 13.48
N ILE A 60 -9.14 2.96 12.29
CA ILE A 60 -10.00 3.99 11.68
C ILE A 60 -11.40 3.43 11.41
N ALA A 61 -11.49 2.22 10.85
CA ALA A 61 -12.76 1.55 10.56
C ALA A 61 -13.56 1.26 11.85
N ALA A 62 -12.89 0.84 12.93
CA ALA A 62 -13.53 0.60 14.22
C ALA A 62 -14.15 1.88 14.81
N ILE A 63 -13.40 3.00 14.80
CA ILE A 63 -13.90 4.28 15.28
C ILE A 63 -15.10 4.76 14.43
N ALA A 64 -14.97 4.69 13.11
CA ALA A 64 -16.05 5.07 12.20
C ALA A 64 -17.32 4.22 12.40
N ALA A 65 -17.16 2.91 12.59
CA ALA A 65 -18.27 2.00 12.85
C ALA A 65 -19.01 2.37 14.15
N VAL A 66 -18.27 2.65 15.22
CA VAL A 66 -18.85 3.05 16.52
C VAL A 66 -19.64 4.35 16.40
N ILE A 67 -19.14 5.34 15.66
CA ILE A 67 -19.84 6.62 15.44
C ILE A 67 -21.14 6.41 14.63
N ILE A 68 -21.08 5.64 13.54
CA ILE A 68 -22.26 5.37 12.70
C ILE A 68 -23.33 4.62 13.49
N ILE A 69 -22.94 3.61 14.28
CA ILE A 69 -23.85 2.85 15.14
C ILE A 69 -24.48 3.77 16.20
N MET A 70 -23.71 4.67 16.82
CA MET A 70 -24.26 5.63 17.78
C MET A 70 -25.33 6.53 17.14
N ILE A 71 -25.04 7.12 15.98
CA ILE A 71 -25.99 8.02 15.30
C ILE A 71 -27.26 7.26 14.90
N LEU A 72 -27.13 6.07 14.30
CA LEU A 72 -28.27 5.25 13.91
C LEU A 72 -29.04 4.71 15.12
N GLY A 73 -28.36 4.36 16.20
CA GLY A 73 -28.96 3.89 17.45
C GLY A 73 -29.82 4.96 18.11
N VAL A 74 -29.30 6.19 18.24
CA VAL A 74 -30.07 7.32 18.77
C VAL A 74 -31.26 7.66 17.85
N LYS A 75 -31.04 7.69 16.54
CA LYS A 75 -32.13 7.90 15.56
C LYS A 75 -33.21 6.81 15.62
N TYR A 76 -32.82 5.55 15.82
CA TYR A 76 -33.76 4.45 16.00
C TYR A 76 -34.55 4.54 17.32
N MET A 77 -33.92 5.01 18.41
CA MET A 77 -34.62 5.17 19.68
C MET A 77 -35.64 6.32 19.63
N LEU A 78 -35.28 7.46 19.03
CA LEU A 78 -36.06 8.69 19.02
C LEU A 78 -37.02 8.84 17.82
N GLY A 79 -36.82 8.09 16.74
CA GLY A 79 -37.62 8.20 15.51
C GLY A 79 -39.07 7.74 15.69
N SER A 80 -39.96 8.24 14.83
CA SER A 80 -41.35 7.79 14.78
C SER A 80 -41.44 6.32 14.32
N VAL A 81 -42.62 5.68 14.46
CA VAL A 81 -42.83 4.28 14.03
C VAL A 81 -42.45 4.03 12.56
N GLU A 82 -42.63 5.03 11.70
CA GLU A 82 -42.26 4.96 10.27
C GLU A 82 -40.74 5.06 10.09
N GLU A 83 -40.09 6.01 10.75
CA GLU A 83 -38.63 6.17 10.68
C GLU A 83 -37.89 4.98 11.29
N LYS A 84 -38.42 4.36 12.35
CA LYS A 84 -37.84 3.13 12.94
C LYS A 84 -37.77 1.99 11.95
N ALA A 85 -38.75 1.87 11.04
CA ALA A 85 -38.76 0.83 10.02
C ALA A 85 -37.64 1.03 8.99
N ASP A 86 -37.40 2.28 8.58
CA ASP A 86 -36.33 2.63 7.63
C ASP A 86 -34.94 2.53 8.26
N TYR A 87 -34.78 2.96 9.52
CA TYR A 87 -33.53 2.75 10.24
C TYR A 87 -33.23 1.25 10.40
N LYS A 88 -34.24 0.42 10.72
CA LYS A 88 -34.09 -1.05 10.79
C LYS A 88 -33.68 -1.67 9.46
N LYS A 89 -34.20 -1.18 8.33
CA LYS A 89 -33.74 -1.61 6.99
C LYS A 89 -32.27 -1.25 6.75
N SER A 90 -31.82 -0.09 7.18
CA SER A 90 -30.42 0.34 7.05
C SER A 90 -29.46 -0.46 7.96
N PHE A 91 -29.93 -1.02 9.07
CA PHE A 91 -29.11 -1.88 9.93
C PHE A 91 -28.67 -3.19 9.26
N ILE A 92 -29.45 -3.76 8.34
CA ILE A 92 -29.11 -5.01 7.65
C ILE A 92 -27.82 -4.87 6.82
N PRO A 93 -27.71 -3.93 5.85
CA PRO A 93 -26.48 -3.75 5.09
C PRO A 93 -25.29 -3.32 5.96
N LEU A 94 -25.53 -2.57 7.06
CA LEU A 94 -24.49 -2.23 8.02
C LEU A 94 -23.87 -3.47 8.68
N ILE A 95 -24.70 -4.38 9.19
CA ILE A 95 -24.25 -5.63 9.83
C ILE A 95 -23.48 -6.50 8.82
N ILE A 96 -24.00 -6.63 7.60
CA ILE A 96 -23.33 -7.38 6.52
C ILE A 96 -21.95 -6.78 6.22
N GLY A 97 -21.85 -5.45 6.14
CA GLY A 97 -20.58 -4.75 5.93
C GLY A 97 -19.56 -5.04 7.03
N ILE A 98 -19.99 -5.00 8.30
CA ILE A 98 -19.11 -5.32 9.44
C ILE A 98 -18.59 -6.76 9.34
N ILE A 99 -19.48 -7.72 9.08
CA ILE A 99 -19.10 -9.14 8.95
C ILE A 99 -18.10 -9.33 7.80
N LEU A 100 -18.33 -8.69 6.65
CA LEU A 100 -17.44 -8.78 5.50
C LEU A 100 -16.04 -8.22 5.79
N VAL A 101 -15.95 -7.05 6.44
CA VAL A 101 -14.66 -6.46 6.79
C VAL A 101 -13.90 -7.35 7.77
N VAL A 102 -14.58 -7.92 8.77
CA VAL A 102 -13.97 -8.84 9.73
C VAL A 102 -13.49 -10.14 9.05
N ALA A 103 -14.31 -10.70 8.14
CA ALA A 103 -13.95 -11.90 7.39
C ALA A 103 -12.75 -11.65 6.47
N ALA A 104 -12.75 -10.54 5.72
CA ALA A 104 -11.66 -10.17 4.83
C ALA A 104 -10.34 -9.96 5.60
N ALA A 105 -10.38 -9.27 6.75
CA ALA A 105 -9.21 -9.10 7.60
C ALA A 105 -8.68 -10.45 8.13
N SER A 106 -9.59 -11.36 8.51
CA SER A 106 -9.21 -12.69 9.00
C SER A 106 -8.59 -13.56 7.90
N ILE A 107 -9.14 -13.52 6.69
CA ILE A 107 -8.59 -14.23 5.52
C ILE A 107 -7.22 -13.66 5.14
N ALA A 108 -7.06 -12.33 5.14
CA ALA A 108 -5.77 -11.70 4.85
C ALA A 108 -4.69 -12.16 5.85
N THR A 109 -4.99 -12.15 7.15
CA THR A 109 -4.06 -12.65 8.18
C THR A 109 -3.77 -14.14 7.99
N PHE A 110 -4.75 -14.96 7.66
CA PHE A 110 -4.53 -16.39 7.39
C PHE A 110 -3.58 -16.61 6.20
N ILE A 111 -3.76 -15.86 5.11
CA ILE A 111 -2.88 -15.96 3.94
C ILE A 111 -1.46 -15.51 4.28
N PHE A 112 -1.29 -14.39 5.00
CA PHE A 112 0.04 -13.92 5.42
C PHE A 112 0.76 -14.94 6.32
N ASN A 113 0.05 -15.55 7.27
CA ASN A 113 0.62 -16.57 8.14
C ASN A 113 0.96 -17.89 7.43
N MET A 114 0.36 -18.16 6.26
CA MET A 114 0.64 -19.36 5.45
C MET A 114 1.73 -19.11 4.39
N ALA A 115 2.00 -17.83 4.08
CA ALA A 115 3.03 -17.42 3.13
C ALA A 115 4.42 -17.26 3.78
N GLU A 116 4.47 -17.20 5.11
CA GLU A 116 5.68 -17.33 5.94
C GLU A 116 6.02 -18.81 6.17
#